data_AF-A0A959U063-F1
#
_entry.id   AF-A0A959U063-F1
#
_cell.length_a   1.000
_cell.length_b   1.000
_cell.length_c   1.000
_cell.angle_alpha   90.00
_cell.angle_beta   90.00
_cell.angle_gamma   90.00
#
_symmetry.space_group_name_H-M   'P 1'
#
loop_
_entity.id
_entity.type
_entity.pdbx_description
1 polymer ?
#
loop_
_entity_poly.entity_id
_entity_poly.type
_entity_poly.pdbx_seq_one_letter_code
_entity_poly.pdbx_strand_id
1 'polypeptide(L)'
;MKPPVNHEYYGLITGLPDLTLQKPDLAGTGNIWAQYGHLLTSHDQLLLQLAYLPVDHKLVLRSFFEQPVSETDQLLACYDSSAHQSYLQQNLKLFPYQDQMLFPGKESPRISLEASWRIAWTTFVRQTNNRLLHEYTVLQEALFLIRILLVEDNGDAIADVHRLSGVEEPNISWPDYHRRILEATGISGQIMRLMTIRHPEELEWEADNLAWNWLEERLFQKEFRIDRLLAYAWQQQLIARWSRIRNADAKVPVFDIDVNTYV
;
A
#
# COMPACT_ATOMS: atom_id res chain seq x y z
N MET A 1 -20.37 -31.94 -10.67
CA MET A 1 -21.04 -30.93 -9.84
C MET A 1 -20.10 -29.75 -9.69
N LYS A 2 -20.47 -28.55 -10.16
CA LYS A 2 -19.76 -27.31 -9.78
C LYS A 2 -19.98 -27.12 -8.27
N PRO A 3 -18.95 -26.74 -7.49
CA PRO A 3 -19.14 -26.46 -6.08
C PRO A 3 -20.14 -25.30 -5.91
N PRO A 4 -20.92 -25.27 -4.82
CA PRO A 4 -21.82 -24.16 -4.55
C PRO A 4 -21.01 -22.87 -4.45
N VAL A 5 -21.42 -21.86 -5.21
CA VAL A 5 -20.83 -20.52 -5.14
C VAL A 5 -21.16 -19.95 -3.76
N ASN A 6 -20.14 -19.58 -2.98
CA ASN A 6 -20.36 -18.95 -1.69
C ASN A 6 -20.93 -17.54 -1.94
N HIS A 7 -22.24 -17.35 -1.70
CA HIS A 7 -22.99 -16.16 -2.09
C HIS A 7 -22.76 -14.94 -1.17
N GLU A 8 -21.94 -15.08 -0.13
CA GLU A 8 -21.73 -14.06 0.92
C GLU A 8 -21.28 -12.70 0.39
N TYR A 9 -20.60 -12.67 -0.78
CA TYR A 9 -20.04 -11.45 -1.37
C TYR A 9 -20.67 -11.04 -2.70
N TYR A 10 -21.61 -11.84 -3.24
CA TYR A 10 -22.13 -11.66 -4.60
C TYR A 10 -22.73 -10.28 -4.82
N GLY A 11 -23.63 -9.85 -3.94
CA GLY A 11 -24.32 -8.56 -4.07
C GLY A 11 -23.38 -7.36 -3.95
N LEU A 12 -22.35 -7.47 -3.10
CA LEU A 12 -21.33 -6.44 -2.96
C LEU A 12 -20.48 -6.34 -4.22
N ILE A 13 -19.89 -7.47 -4.66
CA ILE A 13 -18.95 -7.51 -5.78
C ILE A 13 -19.63 -7.10 -7.09
N THR A 14 -20.86 -7.55 -7.34
CA THR A 14 -21.60 -7.19 -8.56
C THR A 14 -22.07 -5.74 -8.59
N GLY A 15 -22.12 -5.07 -7.44
CA GLY A 15 -22.43 -3.65 -7.33
C GLY A 15 -21.19 -2.73 -7.37
N LEU A 16 -19.98 -3.28 -7.41
CA LEU A 16 -18.76 -2.48 -7.50
C LEU A 16 -18.64 -1.86 -8.90
N PRO A 17 -18.33 -0.56 -8.99
CA PRO A 17 -18.00 0.09 -10.26
C PRO A 17 -16.80 -0.55 -10.96
N ASP A 18 -16.78 -0.55 -12.29
CA ASP A 18 -15.61 -1.02 -13.04
C ASP A 18 -14.45 -0.02 -12.94
N LEU A 19 -13.27 -0.51 -12.55
CA LEU A 19 -12.05 0.30 -12.48
C LEU A 19 -11.11 -0.02 -13.64
N THR A 20 -10.42 1.00 -14.16
CA THR A 20 -9.39 0.82 -15.20
C THR A 20 -8.20 1.76 -14.99
N LEU A 21 -6.99 1.18 -14.92
CA LEU A 21 -5.76 1.95 -14.75
C LEU A 21 -5.47 2.89 -15.94
N GLN A 22 -5.97 2.55 -17.13
CA GLN A 22 -5.73 3.27 -18.38
C GLN A 22 -6.53 4.57 -18.44
N LYS A 23 -7.71 4.61 -17.83
CA LYS A 23 -8.55 5.79 -17.70
C LYS A 23 -8.92 5.97 -16.23
N PRO A 24 -7.97 6.42 -15.40
CA PRO A 24 -8.17 6.45 -13.96
C PRO A 24 -9.22 7.51 -13.60
N ASP A 25 -10.38 7.05 -13.15
CA ASP A 25 -11.46 7.88 -12.64
C ASP A 25 -11.96 7.30 -11.32
N LEU A 26 -12.00 8.14 -10.28
CA LEU A 26 -12.54 7.80 -8.97
C LEU A 26 -13.93 8.40 -8.74
N ALA A 27 -14.53 9.06 -9.73
CA ALA A 27 -15.83 9.70 -9.58
C ALA A 27 -16.86 8.70 -9.02
N GLY A 28 -17.30 8.94 -7.79
CA GLY A 28 -18.29 8.08 -7.10
C GLY A 28 -17.72 6.84 -6.40
N THR A 29 -16.41 6.57 -6.46
CA THR A 29 -15.79 5.41 -5.78
C THR A 29 -15.03 5.85 -4.53
N GLY A 30 -15.68 5.80 -3.36
CA GLY A 30 -15.03 6.03 -2.07
C GLY A 30 -14.51 4.75 -1.41
N ASN A 31 -13.94 4.89 -0.20
CA ASN A 31 -13.50 3.74 0.60
C ASN A 31 -14.63 2.72 0.84
N ILE A 32 -14.54 1.53 0.21
CA ILE A 32 -15.55 0.48 0.36
C ILE A 32 -15.56 -0.16 1.76
N TRP A 33 -14.48 -0.04 2.53
CA TRP A 33 -14.48 -0.43 3.95
C TRP A 33 -15.42 0.47 4.75
N ALA A 34 -15.34 1.79 4.56
CA ALA A 34 -16.21 2.73 5.26
C ALA A 34 -17.68 2.58 4.85
N GLN A 35 -17.93 2.30 3.56
CA GLN A 35 -19.28 2.17 3.03
C GLN A 35 -19.94 0.84 3.39
N TYR A 36 -19.22 -0.28 3.23
CA TYR A 36 -19.79 -1.62 3.29
C TYR A 36 -19.21 -2.51 4.40
N GLY A 37 -18.25 -2.01 5.19
CA GLY A 37 -17.59 -2.80 6.23
C GLY A 37 -18.54 -3.38 7.28
N HIS A 38 -19.66 -2.72 7.55
CA HIS A 38 -20.71 -3.20 8.46
C HIS A 38 -21.47 -4.43 7.94
N LEU A 39 -21.36 -4.75 6.65
CA LEU A 39 -21.95 -5.93 6.01
C LEU A 39 -21.00 -7.14 6.06
N LEU A 40 -19.75 -6.93 6.48
CA LEU A 40 -18.73 -7.96 6.55
C LEU A 40 -18.67 -8.60 7.92
N THR A 41 -18.09 -9.80 8.00
CA THR A 41 -17.70 -10.37 9.31
C THR A 41 -16.64 -9.46 9.96
N SER A 42 -16.51 -9.49 11.29
CA SER A 42 -15.46 -8.71 11.97
C SER A 42 -14.05 -9.05 11.47
N HIS A 43 -13.84 -10.30 11.05
CA HIS A 43 -12.59 -10.73 10.44
C HIS A 43 -12.36 -10.07 9.08
N ASP A 44 -13.33 -10.16 8.17
CA ASP A 44 -13.21 -9.64 6.81
C ASP A 44 -13.22 -8.11 6.78
N GLN A 45 -13.93 -7.48 7.72
CA GLN A 45 -13.87 -6.05 7.97
C GLN A 45 -12.44 -5.61 8.34
N LEU A 46 -11.76 -6.36 9.21
CA LEU A 46 -10.35 -6.09 9.56
C LEU A 46 -9.44 -6.29 8.34
N LEU A 47 -9.60 -7.37 7.57
CA LEU A 47 -8.80 -7.60 6.37
C LEU A 47 -8.93 -6.46 5.36
N LEU A 48 -10.17 -6.01 5.12
CA LEU A 48 -10.43 -4.90 4.20
C LEU A 48 -9.89 -3.58 4.75
N GLN A 49 -9.99 -3.35 6.07
CA GLN A 49 -9.36 -2.19 6.71
C GLN A 49 -7.85 -2.19 6.49
N LEU A 50 -7.18 -3.33 6.72
CA LEU A 50 -5.74 -3.48 6.54
C LEU A 50 -5.30 -3.18 5.10
N ALA A 51 -6.14 -3.41 4.10
CA ALA A 51 -5.85 -3.05 2.72
C ALA A 51 -5.81 -1.53 2.49
N TYR A 52 -6.54 -0.75 3.29
CA TYR A 52 -6.63 0.71 3.21
C TYR A 52 -5.70 1.47 4.16
N LEU A 53 -5.27 0.87 5.27
CA LEU A 53 -4.39 1.56 6.24
C LEU A 53 -3.10 2.19 5.65
N PRO A 54 -2.48 1.68 4.57
CA PRO A 54 -1.39 2.39 3.91
C PRO A 54 -1.76 3.81 3.43
N VAL A 55 -3.03 4.07 3.11
CA VAL A 55 -3.54 5.40 2.79
C VAL A 55 -3.52 6.29 4.04
N ASP A 56 -4.05 5.81 5.17
CA ASP A 56 -3.99 6.53 6.44
C ASP A 56 -2.55 6.80 6.87
N HIS A 57 -1.62 5.85 6.67
CA HIS A 57 -0.20 6.07 6.91
C HIS A 57 0.32 7.30 6.16
N LYS A 58 0.04 7.37 4.85
CA LYS A 58 0.45 8.46 3.98
C LYS A 58 -0.17 9.79 4.42
N LEU A 59 -1.45 9.79 4.81
CA LEU A 59 -2.15 10.98 5.28
C LEU A 59 -1.58 11.51 6.59
N VAL A 60 -1.33 10.64 7.56
CA VAL A 60 -0.76 11.02 8.87
C VAL A 60 0.65 11.58 8.69
N LEU A 61 1.51 10.92 7.91
CA LEU A 61 2.87 11.41 7.67
C LEU A 61 2.87 12.73 6.90
N ARG A 62 2.03 12.89 5.88
CA ARG A 62 1.88 14.19 5.20
C ARG A 62 1.44 15.30 6.14
N SER A 63 0.47 15.02 7.00
CA SER A 63 0.02 15.97 8.00
C SER A 63 1.12 16.34 9.00
N PHE A 64 1.97 15.39 9.38
CA PHE A 64 3.10 15.63 10.28
C PHE A 64 4.17 16.51 9.63
N PHE A 65 4.49 16.28 8.35
CA PHE A 65 5.46 17.05 7.58
C PHE A 65 4.87 18.31 6.92
N GLU A 66 3.67 18.75 7.33
CA GLU A 66 2.98 19.94 6.81
C GLU A 66 2.81 19.94 5.27
N GLN A 67 2.68 18.76 4.68
CA GLN A 67 2.53 18.58 3.25
C GLN A 67 1.07 18.58 2.79
N PRO A 68 0.80 18.98 1.53
CA PRO A 68 -0.55 18.95 0.99
C PRO A 68 -1.14 17.55 1.02
N VAL A 69 -2.33 17.47 1.60
CA VAL A 69 -3.12 16.26 1.68
C VAL A 69 -3.96 16.14 0.42
N SER A 70 -3.98 14.95 -0.19
CA SER A 70 -4.72 14.71 -1.41
C SER A 70 -6.19 14.39 -1.10
N GLU A 71 -7.11 15.05 -1.80
CA GLU A 71 -8.56 14.77 -1.69
C GLU A 71 -8.88 13.30 -2.02
N THR A 72 -8.25 12.74 -3.06
CA THR A 72 -8.42 11.32 -3.40
C THR A 72 -7.88 10.37 -2.32
N ASP A 73 -6.78 10.71 -1.64
CA ASP A 73 -6.30 9.91 -0.51
C ASP A 73 -7.27 10.03 0.69
N GLN A 74 -7.82 11.22 0.96
CA GLN A 74 -8.83 11.42 2.01
C GLN A 74 -10.11 10.61 1.73
N LEU A 75 -10.56 10.53 0.47
CA LEU A 75 -11.71 9.71 0.07
C LEU A 75 -11.50 8.20 0.30
N LEU A 76 -10.24 7.75 0.35
CA LEU A 76 -9.85 6.36 0.56
C LEU A 76 -9.40 6.07 2.00
N ALA A 77 -9.34 7.07 2.88
CA ALA A 77 -8.92 6.90 4.27
C ALA A 77 -9.91 6.05 5.06
N CYS A 78 -9.44 5.24 6.02
CA CYS A 78 -10.30 4.62 7.01
C CYS A 78 -10.72 5.62 8.10
N TYR A 79 -9.85 6.57 8.40
CA TYR A 79 -10.03 7.53 9.49
C TYR A 79 -10.06 8.96 8.97
N ASP A 80 -10.83 9.81 9.65
CA ASP A 80 -10.89 11.23 9.32
C ASP A 80 -9.66 12.00 9.82
N SER A 81 -9.52 13.24 9.37
CA SER A 81 -8.42 14.11 9.75
C SER A 81 -8.37 14.40 11.26
N SER A 82 -9.50 14.35 11.97
CA SER A 82 -9.53 14.58 13.42
C SER A 82 -8.90 13.42 14.19
N ALA A 83 -9.11 12.19 13.72
CA ALA A 83 -8.47 10.99 14.25
C ALA A 83 -6.96 10.99 13.98
N HIS A 84 -6.54 11.39 12.78
CA HIS A 84 -5.11 11.57 12.44
C HIS A 84 -4.43 12.60 13.34
N GLN A 85 -5.08 13.75 13.58
CA GLN A 85 -4.56 14.78 14.48
C GLN A 85 -4.49 14.29 15.93
N SER A 86 -5.52 13.59 16.39
CA SER A 86 -5.56 12.98 17.72
C SER A 86 -4.42 11.96 17.92
N TYR A 87 -4.11 11.17 16.90
CA TYR A 87 -2.94 10.29 16.89
C TYR A 87 -1.63 11.08 17.01
N LEU A 88 -1.43 12.13 16.21
CA LEU A 88 -0.19 12.91 16.21
C LEU A 88 0.04 13.68 17.53
N GLN A 89 -1.02 14.19 18.16
CA GLN A 89 -0.92 15.02 19.36
C GLN A 89 -0.83 14.21 20.65
N GLN A 90 -1.56 13.09 20.72
CA GLN A 90 -1.78 12.35 21.96
C GLN A 90 -1.31 10.89 21.89
N ASN A 91 -0.76 10.46 20.74
CA ASN A 91 -0.42 9.06 20.45
C ASN A 91 -1.58 8.10 20.74
N LEU A 92 -2.81 8.55 20.46
CA LEU A 92 -4.01 7.73 20.65
C LEU A 92 -3.98 6.54 19.69
N LYS A 93 -4.44 5.39 20.17
CA LYS A 93 -4.39 4.14 19.40
C LYS A 93 -5.26 4.26 18.15
N LEU A 94 -4.61 4.29 16.99
CA LEU A 94 -5.24 4.38 15.68
C LEU A 94 -5.01 3.11 14.86
N PHE A 95 -3.81 2.52 14.92
CA PHE A 95 -3.46 1.32 14.16
C PHE A 95 -3.36 0.08 15.06
N PRO A 96 -3.78 -1.11 14.58
CA PRO A 96 -3.67 -2.36 15.35
C PRO A 96 -2.23 -2.73 15.74
N TYR A 97 -1.26 -2.35 14.91
CA TYR A 97 0.18 -2.63 15.03
C TYR A 97 1.01 -1.42 15.46
N GLN A 98 0.37 -0.38 16.01
CA GLN A 98 1.00 0.88 16.40
C GLN A 98 2.21 0.73 17.32
N ASP A 99 2.19 -0.27 18.21
CA ASP A 99 3.28 -0.51 19.17
C ASP A 99 4.61 -0.91 18.49
N GLN A 100 4.57 -1.32 17.21
CA GLN A 100 5.74 -1.67 16.40
C GLN A 100 6.19 -0.52 15.47
N MET A 101 5.44 0.59 15.46
CA MET A 101 5.70 1.73 14.58
C MET A 101 6.58 2.77 15.30
N LEU A 102 7.52 3.37 14.57
CA LEU A 102 8.21 4.57 15.04
C LEU A 102 7.23 5.73 15.07
N PHE A 103 7.09 6.37 16.23
CA PHE A 103 6.30 7.58 16.33
C PHE A 103 7.07 8.77 15.74
N PRO A 104 6.42 9.64 14.93
CA PRO A 104 7.10 10.74 14.25
C PRO A 104 7.59 11.79 15.27
N GLY A 105 8.90 12.09 15.22
CA GLY A 105 9.55 13.14 15.98
C GLY A 105 10.18 14.20 15.07
N LYS A 106 10.54 15.37 15.62
CA LYS A 106 11.05 16.51 14.85
C LYS A 106 12.28 16.19 13.97
N GLU A 107 13.12 15.26 14.42
CA GLU A 107 14.34 14.86 13.71
C GLU A 107 14.18 13.51 12.97
N SER A 108 12.97 12.94 12.94
CA SER A 108 12.75 11.65 12.30
C SER A 108 12.81 11.78 10.77
N PRO A 109 13.73 11.08 10.07
CA PRO A 109 13.73 11.07 8.62
C PRO A 109 12.41 10.47 8.11
N ARG A 110 11.80 11.09 7.10
CA ARG A 110 10.51 10.62 6.60
C ARG A 110 10.55 9.18 6.10
N ILE A 111 11.54 8.86 5.28
CA ILE A 111 11.69 7.53 4.68
C ILE A 111 11.83 6.43 5.75
N SER A 112 12.48 6.75 6.86
CA SER A 112 12.61 5.92 8.05
C SER A 112 11.26 5.63 8.72
N LEU A 113 10.40 6.65 8.83
CA LEU A 113 9.03 6.48 9.33
C LEU A 113 8.19 5.65 8.37
N GLU A 114 8.21 5.96 7.07
CA GLU A 114 7.46 5.21 6.04
C GLU A 114 7.86 3.72 6.03
N ALA A 115 9.15 3.43 6.13
CA ALA A 115 9.65 2.06 6.22
C ALA A 115 9.20 1.35 7.50
N SER A 116 9.36 1.98 8.66
CA SER A 116 8.91 1.41 9.94
C SER A 116 7.41 1.08 9.92
N TRP A 117 6.59 1.99 9.41
CA TRP A 117 5.14 1.84 9.39
C TRP A 117 4.71 0.72 8.44
N ARG A 118 5.38 0.60 7.29
CA ARG A 118 5.17 -0.49 6.33
C ARG A 118 5.59 -1.83 6.91
N ILE A 119 6.67 -1.89 7.69
CA ILE A 119 7.16 -3.12 8.32
C ILE A 119 6.24 -3.59 9.44
N ALA A 120 5.77 -2.67 10.29
CA ALA A 120 4.77 -2.98 11.32
C ALA A 120 3.48 -3.53 10.68
N TRP A 121 2.98 -2.87 9.63
CA TRP A 121 1.80 -3.29 8.89
C TRP A 121 1.96 -4.67 8.24
N THR A 122 3.04 -4.90 7.49
CA THR A 122 3.28 -6.18 6.81
C THR A 122 3.50 -7.32 7.80
N THR A 123 4.17 -7.06 8.92
CA THR A 123 4.35 -8.04 10.00
C THR A 123 3.02 -8.42 10.64
N PHE A 124 2.14 -7.46 10.86
CA PHE A 124 0.78 -7.73 11.33
C PHE A 124 -0.06 -8.49 10.29
N VAL A 125 0.00 -8.08 9.02
CA VAL A 125 -0.67 -8.77 7.92
C VAL A 125 -0.24 -10.23 7.82
N ARG A 126 1.04 -10.55 8.03
CA ARG A 126 1.56 -11.93 8.04
C ARG A 126 0.93 -12.83 9.11
N GLN A 127 0.38 -12.23 10.17
CA GLN A 127 -0.34 -12.96 11.21
C GLN A 127 -1.81 -13.23 10.83
N THR A 128 -2.31 -12.59 9.78
CA THR A 128 -3.67 -12.81 9.26
C THR A 128 -3.73 -14.06 8.39
N ASN A 129 -4.86 -14.77 8.41
CA ASN A 129 -5.06 -15.96 7.59
C ASN A 129 -5.63 -15.64 6.19
N ASN A 130 -5.09 -14.63 5.51
CA ASN A 130 -5.48 -14.28 4.15
C ASN A 130 -4.28 -14.29 3.19
N ARG A 131 -4.28 -15.27 2.28
CA ARG A 131 -3.19 -15.50 1.34
C ARG A 131 -2.99 -14.36 0.34
N LEU A 132 -4.07 -13.81 -0.24
CA LEU A 132 -3.95 -12.72 -1.23
C LEU A 132 -3.38 -11.47 -0.57
N LEU A 133 -3.89 -11.12 0.61
CA LEU A 133 -3.39 -10.00 1.41
C LEU A 133 -1.89 -10.17 1.68
N HIS A 134 -1.46 -11.32 2.18
CA HIS A 134 -0.05 -11.58 2.42
C HIS A 134 0.79 -11.45 1.13
N GLU A 135 0.43 -12.16 0.06
CA GLU A 135 1.19 -12.14 -1.19
C GLU A 135 1.27 -10.73 -1.82
N TYR A 136 0.18 -9.95 -1.77
CA TYR A 136 0.16 -8.59 -2.29
C TYR A 136 1.02 -7.64 -1.45
N THR A 137 1.01 -7.79 -0.12
CA THR A 137 1.90 -6.98 0.73
C THR A 137 3.38 -7.25 0.47
N VAL A 138 3.76 -8.50 0.16
CA VAL A 138 5.13 -8.83 -0.26
C VAL A 138 5.48 -8.17 -1.60
N LEU A 139 4.54 -8.12 -2.55
CA LEU A 139 4.74 -7.36 -3.79
C LEU A 139 4.94 -5.87 -3.51
N GLN A 140 4.11 -5.27 -2.65
CA GLN A 140 4.24 -3.86 -2.29
C GLN A 140 5.56 -3.55 -1.56
N GLU A 141 6.04 -4.45 -0.69
CA GLU A 141 7.38 -4.37 -0.10
C GLU A 141 8.48 -4.36 -1.18
N ALA A 142 8.39 -5.27 -2.16
CA ALA A 142 9.36 -5.36 -3.24
C ALA A 142 9.43 -4.06 -4.08
N LEU A 143 8.26 -3.53 -4.45
CA LEU A 143 8.17 -2.29 -5.22
C LEU A 143 8.68 -1.09 -4.39
N PHE A 144 8.40 -1.05 -3.09
CA PHE A 144 8.92 -0.01 -2.19
C PHE A 144 10.45 -0.03 -2.13
N LEU A 145 11.08 -1.20 -2.02
CA LEU A 145 12.55 -1.27 -2.01
C LEU A 145 13.17 -0.88 -3.35
N ILE A 146 12.57 -1.26 -4.48
CA ILE A 146 13.04 -0.81 -5.80
C ILE A 146 13.03 0.72 -5.86
N ARG A 147 11.94 1.35 -5.40
CA ARG A 147 11.83 2.82 -5.37
C ARG A 147 12.94 3.44 -4.54
N ILE A 148 13.22 2.89 -3.35
CA ILE A 148 14.32 3.38 -2.50
C ILE A 148 15.68 3.25 -3.20
N LEU A 149 15.96 2.10 -3.82
CA LEU A 149 17.25 1.86 -4.49
C LEU A 149 17.49 2.76 -5.70
N LEU A 150 16.42 3.19 -6.38
CA LEU A 150 16.49 3.96 -7.62
C LEU A 150 16.45 5.47 -7.40
N VAL A 151 16.21 5.96 -6.18
CA VAL A 151 16.46 7.35 -5.84
C VAL A 151 17.96 7.52 -5.59
N GLU A 152 18.66 8.18 -6.53
CA GLU A 152 20.07 8.56 -6.38
C GLU A 152 20.24 9.62 -5.26
N ASP A 153 21.39 9.55 -4.57
CA ASP A 153 21.87 10.49 -3.51
C ASP A 153 21.34 10.33 -2.08
N ASN A 154 21.03 9.09 -1.64
CA ASN A 154 20.58 8.82 -0.26
C ASN A 154 21.18 7.54 0.36
N GLY A 155 22.49 7.37 0.29
CA GLY A 155 23.18 6.23 0.93
C GLY A 155 22.80 6.03 2.41
N ASP A 156 22.58 7.12 3.13
CA ASP A 156 22.17 7.12 4.54
C ASP A 156 20.71 6.68 4.75
N ALA A 157 19.78 7.01 3.84
CA ALA A 157 18.38 6.58 3.94
C ALA A 157 18.23 5.07 3.74
N ILE A 158 18.99 4.48 2.81
CA ILE A 158 19.03 3.02 2.61
C ILE A 158 19.55 2.34 3.88
N ALA A 159 20.63 2.87 4.47
CA ALA A 159 21.19 2.36 5.72
C ALA A 159 20.20 2.47 6.90
N ASP A 160 19.45 3.56 7.01
CA ASP A 160 18.44 3.74 8.06
C ASP A 160 17.21 2.86 7.87
N VAL A 161 16.71 2.67 6.63
CA VAL A 161 15.64 1.71 6.34
C VAL A 161 16.06 0.29 6.70
N HIS A 162 17.31 -0.09 6.41
CA HIS A 162 17.86 -1.37 6.84
C HIS A 162 17.90 -1.47 8.37
N ARG A 163 18.43 -0.46 9.07
CA ARG A 163 18.51 -0.43 10.55
C ARG A 163 17.12 -0.54 11.22
N LEU A 164 16.14 0.21 10.73
CA LEU A 164 14.79 0.29 11.32
C LEU A 164 13.91 -0.91 11.03
N SER A 165 14.26 -1.70 10.02
CA SER A 165 13.62 -2.98 9.75
C SER A 165 13.93 -4.09 10.75
N GLY A 166 14.74 -3.80 11.79
CA GLY A 166 15.30 -4.81 12.69
C GLY A 166 16.35 -5.69 12.01
N VAL A 167 16.84 -5.28 10.85
CA VAL A 167 17.95 -5.91 10.13
C VAL A 167 19.22 -5.18 10.56
N GLU A 168 19.80 -5.60 11.69
CA GLU A 168 21.19 -5.28 12.05
C GLU A 168 22.10 -5.88 10.98
N GLU A 169 22.40 -5.12 9.92
CA GLU A 169 23.19 -5.62 8.78
C GLU A 169 22.58 -6.88 8.09
N PRO A 170 22.95 -7.21 6.84
CA PRO A 170 22.12 -7.98 5.92
C PRO A 170 22.18 -9.48 6.23
N ASN A 171 21.54 -9.95 7.29
CA ASN A 171 21.29 -11.38 7.49
C ASN A 171 19.98 -11.87 6.87
N ILE A 172 19.16 -10.97 6.32
CA ILE A 172 18.43 -11.32 5.09
C ILE A 172 19.35 -10.88 3.96
N SER A 173 20.16 -11.81 3.46
CA SER A 173 20.94 -11.53 2.26
C SER A 173 19.94 -11.08 1.17
N TRP A 174 20.28 -10.09 0.33
CA TRP A 174 19.50 -9.77 -0.87
C TRP A 174 18.97 -11.03 -1.60
N PRO A 175 19.75 -12.14 -1.68
CA PRO A 175 19.26 -13.45 -2.11
C PRO A 175 18.07 -14.05 -1.35
N ASP A 176 18.01 -13.98 -0.02
CA ASP A 176 16.87 -14.49 0.78
C ASP A 176 15.63 -13.61 0.62
N TYR A 177 15.83 -12.29 0.51
CA TYR A 177 14.74 -11.35 0.19
C TYR A 177 14.21 -11.58 -1.23
N HIS A 178 15.11 -11.74 -2.20
CA HIS A 178 14.77 -12.09 -3.59
C HIS A 178 14.04 -13.44 -3.67
N ARG A 179 14.47 -14.43 -2.88
CA ARG A 179 13.79 -15.73 -2.75
C ARG A 179 12.36 -15.55 -2.23
N ARG A 180 12.15 -14.76 -1.17
CA ARG A 180 10.81 -14.48 -0.63
C ARG A 180 9.89 -13.82 -1.64
N ILE A 181 10.40 -12.84 -2.40
CA ILE A 181 9.66 -12.21 -3.49
C ILE A 181 9.28 -13.27 -4.54
N LEU A 182 10.24 -14.08 -4.98
CA LEU A 182 9.99 -15.12 -5.97
C LEU A 182 8.94 -16.13 -5.49
N GLU A 183 9.08 -16.63 -4.26
CA GLU A 183 8.19 -17.62 -3.66
C GLU A 183 6.76 -17.08 -3.47
N ALA A 184 6.61 -15.83 -3.03
CA ALA A 184 5.29 -15.25 -2.77
C ALA A 184 4.59 -14.75 -4.04
N THR A 185 5.34 -14.18 -4.99
CA THR A 185 4.76 -13.40 -6.08
C THR A 185 4.88 -14.08 -7.45
N GLY A 186 5.90 -14.93 -7.65
CA GLY A 186 6.20 -15.56 -8.94
C GLY A 186 6.73 -14.60 -10.03
N ILE A 187 6.98 -13.32 -9.71
CA ILE A 187 7.28 -12.26 -10.70
C ILE A 187 8.68 -11.65 -10.54
N SER A 188 9.67 -12.43 -10.08
CA SER A 188 11.03 -11.93 -9.85
C SER A 188 11.69 -11.36 -11.11
N GLY A 189 11.42 -11.93 -12.28
CA GLY A 189 11.94 -11.44 -13.56
C GLY A 189 11.36 -10.08 -13.97
N GLN A 190 10.08 -9.83 -13.71
CA GLN A 190 9.44 -8.53 -13.90
C GLN A 190 10.08 -7.48 -12.99
N ILE A 191 10.29 -7.82 -11.72
CA ILE A 191 10.93 -6.96 -10.72
C ILE A 191 12.36 -6.60 -11.14
N MET A 192 13.13 -7.57 -11.67
CA MET A 192 14.47 -7.32 -12.21
C MET A 192 14.45 -6.34 -13.39
N ARG A 193 13.43 -6.39 -14.25
CA ARG A 193 13.29 -5.41 -15.35
C ARG A 193 12.99 -4.01 -14.84
N LEU A 194 12.17 -3.86 -13.80
CA LEU A 194 11.89 -2.54 -13.21
C LEU A 194 13.18 -1.83 -12.76
N MET A 195 14.14 -2.56 -12.19
CA MET A 195 15.44 -1.98 -11.78
C MET A 195 16.31 -1.45 -12.93
N THR A 196 15.97 -1.78 -14.17
CA THR A 196 16.66 -1.27 -15.37
C THR A 196 16.07 0.02 -15.90
N ILE A 197 14.84 0.36 -15.50
CA ILE A 197 14.15 1.58 -15.94
C ILE A 197 14.79 2.78 -15.22
N ARG A 198 15.10 3.83 -15.99
CA ARG A 198 15.76 5.05 -15.51
C ARG A 198 14.84 6.26 -15.43
N HIS A 199 13.74 6.25 -16.18
CA HIS A 199 12.75 7.33 -16.14
C HIS A 199 11.77 7.09 -14.98
N PRO A 200 11.66 8.01 -14.00
CA PRO A 200 10.83 7.82 -12.81
C PRO A 200 9.36 7.54 -13.10
N GLU A 201 8.76 8.27 -14.05
CA GLU A 201 7.35 8.10 -14.41
C GLU A 201 7.09 6.75 -15.08
N GLU A 202 7.98 6.33 -15.97
CA GLU A 202 7.93 5.02 -16.63
C GLU A 202 8.08 3.89 -15.61
N LEU A 203 9.03 4.01 -14.67
CA LEU A 203 9.23 3.05 -13.60
C LEU A 203 7.96 2.90 -12.75
N GLU A 204 7.40 4.01 -12.31
CA GLU A 204 6.21 4.03 -11.47
C GLU A 204 5.01 3.44 -12.22
N TRP A 205 4.85 3.76 -13.51
CA TRP A 205 3.81 3.18 -14.35
C TRP A 205 3.96 1.67 -14.48
N GLU A 206 5.15 1.19 -14.83
CA GLU A 206 5.40 -0.24 -15.00
C GLU A 206 5.28 -1.02 -13.68
N ALA A 207 5.67 -0.42 -12.55
CA ALA A 207 5.51 -1.00 -11.22
C ALA A 207 4.03 -1.14 -10.82
N ASP A 208 3.24 -0.09 -11.02
CA ASP A 208 1.82 -0.09 -10.66
C ASP A 208 0.99 -0.93 -11.63
N ASN A 209 1.34 -0.96 -12.92
CA ASN A 209 0.75 -1.85 -13.91
C ASN A 209 1.08 -3.32 -13.61
N LEU A 210 2.30 -3.62 -13.15
CA LEU A 210 2.65 -4.96 -12.67
C LEU A 210 1.77 -5.36 -11.48
N ALA A 211 1.59 -4.49 -10.49
CA ALA A 211 0.72 -4.75 -9.34
C ALA A 211 -0.74 -4.97 -9.75
N TRP A 212 -1.25 -4.16 -10.67
CA TRP A 212 -2.59 -4.30 -11.22
C TRP A 212 -2.80 -5.66 -11.91
N ASN A 213 -1.93 -6.01 -12.86
CA ASN A 213 -2.03 -7.26 -13.62
C ASN A 213 -1.88 -8.48 -12.71
N TRP A 214 -0.99 -8.39 -11.73
CA TRP A 214 -0.78 -9.44 -10.73
C TRP A 214 -2.03 -9.73 -9.90
N LEU A 215 -2.83 -8.69 -9.57
CA LEU A 215 -4.12 -8.85 -8.91
C LEU A 215 -5.12 -9.56 -9.83
N GLU A 216 -5.29 -9.08 -11.07
CA GLU A 216 -6.22 -9.65 -12.05
C GLU A 216 -5.97 -11.15 -12.28
N GLU A 217 -4.71 -11.55 -12.45
CA GLU A 217 -4.31 -12.95 -12.64
C GLU A 217 -4.74 -13.84 -11.45
N ARG A 218 -4.59 -13.35 -10.21
CA ARG A 218 -4.93 -14.10 -8.99
C ARG A 218 -6.42 -14.16 -8.70
N LEU A 219 -7.16 -13.23 -9.26
CA LEU A 219 -8.60 -13.14 -9.10
C LEU A 219 -9.38 -13.93 -10.15
N PHE A 220 -8.72 -14.39 -11.23
CA PHE A 220 -9.36 -15.07 -12.36
C PHE A 220 -10.33 -16.21 -11.94
N GLN A 221 -10.05 -16.93 -10.85
CA GLN A 221 -10.92 -18.01 -10.34
C GLN A 221 -11.65 -17.67 -9.02
N LYS A 222 -11.50 -16.44 -8.50
CA LYS A 222 -12.01 -16.01 -7.18
C LYS A 222 -13.10 -14.95 -7.35
N GLU A 223 -14.22 -15.31 -7.95
CA GLU A 223 -15.23 -14.32 -8.36
C GLU A 223 -16.03 -13.73 -7.18
N PHE A 224 -16.30 -14.50 -6.12
CA PHE A 224 -17.14 -14.07 -4.98
C PHE A 224 -16.50 -14.32 -3.62
N ARG A 225 -15.34 -13.71 -3.38
CA ARG A 225 -14.58 -13.84 -2.13
C ARG A 225 -14.12 -12.48 -1.62
N ILE A 226 -13.80 -12.39 -0.34
CA ILE A 226 -13.11 -11.23 0.26
C ILE A 226 -11.90 -10.78 -0.58
N ASP A 227 -11.18 -11.72 -1.19
CA ASP A 227 -10.10 -11.48 -2.15
C ASP A 227 -10.43 -10.40 -3.21
N ARG A 228 -11.67 -10.35 -3.73
CA ARG A 228 -12.11 -9.35 -4.71
C ARG A 228 -12.27 -7.97 -4.10
N LEU A 229 -12.80 -7.87 -2.89
CA LEU A 229 -12.90 -6.59 -2.19
C LEU A 229 -11.52 -6.04 -1.84
N LEU A 230 -10.59 -6.92 -1.43
CA LEU A 230 -9.20 -6.54 -1.17
C LEU A 230 -8.52 -6.02 -2.43
N ALA A 231 -8.64 -6.75 -3.54
CA ALA A 231 -8.10 -6.29 -4.82
C ALA A 231 -8.71 -4.97 -5.28
N TYR A 232 -10.04 -4.82 -5.16
CA TYR A 232 -10.73 -3.59 -5.48
C TYR A 232 -10.21 -2.40 -4.66
N ALA A 233 -9.99 -2.59 -3.35
CA ALA A 233 -9.41 -1.57 -2.49
C ALA A 233 -8.02 -1.10 -2.95
N TRP A 234 -7.16 -2.01 -3.41
CA TRP A 234 -5.87 -1.64 -3.98
C TRP A 234 -5.98 -1.02 -5.36
N GLN A 235 -6.89 -1.51 -6.20
CA GLN A 235 -7.17 -0.90 -7.50
C GLN A 235 -7.63 0.55 -7.31
N GLN A 236 -8.52 0.84 -6.36
CA GLN A 236 -8.91 2.21 -6.03
C GLN A 236 -7.71 3.08 -5.66
N GLN A 237 -6.77 2.56 -4.87
CA GLN A 237 -5.54 3.30 -4.51
C GLN A 237 -4.66 3.58 -5.74
N LEU A 238 -4.50 2.63 -6.65
CA LEU A 238 -3.77 2.82 -7.91
C LEU A 238 -4.47 3.85 -8.80
N ILE A 239 -5.79 3.78 -8.96
CA ILE A 239 -6.57 4.78 -9.69
C ILE A 239 -6.42 6.17 -9.04
N ALA A 240 -6.49 6.27 -7.71
CA ALA A 240 -6.30 7.53 -6.98
C ALA A 240 -4.94 8.16 -7.28
N ARG A 241 -3.89 7.35 -7.26
CA ARG A 241 -2.52 7.75 -7.56
C ARG A 241 -2.39 8.24 -9.00
N TRP A 242 -2.85 7.47 -9.98
CA TRP A 242 -2.70 7.83 -11.40
C TRP A 242 -3.62 8.95 -11.88
N SER A 243 -4.81 9.08 -11.27
CA SER A 243 -5.68 10.25 -11.50
C SER A 243 -4.97 11.54 -11.14
N ARG A 244 -4.24 11.58 -10.02
CA ARG A 244 -3.47 12.76 -9.60
C ARG A 244 -2.28 13.06 -10.50
N ILE A 245 -1.49 12.03 -10.83
CA ILE A 245 -0.30 12.18 -11.67
C ILE A 245 -0.71 12.72 -13.05
N ARG A 246 -1.80 12.21 -13.63
CA ARG A 246 -2.25 12.57 -15.00
C ARG A 246 -3.09 13.84 -15.08
N ASN A 247 -3.87 14.16 -14.04
CA ASN A 247 -4.70 15.38 -14.02
C ASN A 247 -3.91 16.64 -13.59
N ALA A 248 -2.58 16.53 -13.49
CA ALA A 248 -1.66 17.65 -13.35
C ALA A 248 -1.87 18.54 -12.11
N ASP A 249 -1.88 17.94 -10.91
CA ASP A 249 -1.31 18.67 -9.77
C ASP A 249 0.21 18.62 -9.90
N ALA A 250 0.81 19.67 -10.48
CA ALA A 250 2.27 19.79 -10.71
C ALA A 250 3.14 19.68 -9.44
N LYS A 251 2.54 19.53 -8.26
CA LYS A 251 3.18 19.35 -6.95
C LYS A 251 3.14 17.90 -6.45
N VAL A 252 2.54 16.96 -7.18
CA VAL A 252 2.45 15.56 -6.75
C VAL A 252 3.75 14.85 -7.12
N PRO A 253 4.49 14.28 -6.14
CA PRO A 253 5.67 13.48 -6.45
C PRO A 253 5.31 12.32 -7.36
N VAL A 254 6.12 12.12 -8.40
CA VAL A 254 6.00 10.96 -9.30
C VAL A 254 6.25 9.67 -8.52
N PHE A 255 7.29 9.67 -7.67
CA PHE A 255 7.57 8.55 -6.78
C PHE A 255 6.49 8.40 -5.69
N ASP A 256 6.12 7.16 -5.38
CA ASP A 256 5.22 6.87 -4.23
C ASP A 256 5.90 7.03 -2.87
N ILE A 257 7.21 7.19 -2.88
CA ILE A 257 8.02 7.50 -1.71
C ILE A 257 8.41 8.97 -1.76
N ASP A 258 8.40 9.61 -0.60
CA ASP A 258 8.94 10.96 -0.48
C ASP A 258 10.33 10.88 0.16
N VAL A 259 11.32 11.19 -0.66
CA VAL A 259 12.74 11.13 -0.32
C VAL A 259 13.30 12.48 0.12
N ASN A 260 12.53 13.56 -0.01
CA ASN A 260 12.94 14.90 0.37
C ASN A 260 12.20 15.35 1.63
N THR A 261 12.75 15.06 2.82
CA THR A 261 12.49 15.88 4.02
C THR A 261 13.38 15.42 5.18
N TYR A 262 14.53 16.08 5.34
CA TYR A 262 14.86 16.61 6.66
C TYR A 262 14.13 17.95 6.77
N VAL A 263 13.47 18.22 7.90
CA VAL A 263 13.11 19.59 8.30
C VAL A 263 14.32 20.18 9.01
#